data_AF-A0A1T5JAS8-F1
#
_entry.id   AF-A0A1T5JAS8-F1
#
_cell.length_a   1.000
_cell.length_b   1.000
_cell.length_c   1.000
_cell.angle_alpha   90.00
_cell.angle_beta   90.00
_cell.angle_gamma   90.00
#
_symmetry.space_group_name_H-M   'P 1'
#
loop_
_entity.id
_entity.type
_entity.pdbx_description
1 polymer ?
#
loop_
_entity_poly.entity_id
_entity_poly.type
_entity_poly.pdbx_seq_one_letter_code
_entity_poly.pdbx_strand_id
1 'polypeptide(L)'
;MENKFKIKPDKPEATTRASTPTGSGMFSAIEKRLKLESYFEEGFPVQYLPKILFALMLGILYISNTHYSEKTVRDISAIQAEVEDLRADYTTLKSDLMFASKQSEVAKKVKEFGLKESFKPPYKIVVEEGEY
;
A
#
# COMPACT_ATOMS: atom_id res chain seq x y z
N MET A 1 31.29 -24.41 30.38
CA MET A 1 30.57 -24.71 29.13
C MET A 1 31.39 -24.13 27.99
N GLU A 2 32.29 -24.94 27.41
CA GLU A 2 33.14 -24.54 26.29
C GLU A 2 32.66 -25.28 25.05
N ASN A 3 32.20 -24.54 24.04
CA ASN A 3 31.75 -25.13 22.77
C ASN A 3 32.89 -25.04 21.74
N LYS A 4 33.35 -26.21 21.29
CA LYS A 4 34.43 -26.38 20.31
C LYS A 4 33.85 -26.32 18.89
N PHE A 5 33.92 -25.17 18.24
CA PHE A 5 33.77 -25.09 16.79
C PHE A 5 35.12 -25.38 16.11
N LYS A 6 35.20 -26.57 15.50
CA LYS A 6 36.29 -26.93 14.58
C LYS A 6 36.02 -26.28 13.22
N ILE A 7 36.84 -25.31 12.84
CA ILE A 7 36.99 -24.86 11.46
C ILE A 7 38.07 -25.75 10.82
N LYS A 8 37.72 -26.47 9.76
CA LYS A 8 38.70 -27.05 8.85
C LYS A 8 38.72 -26.21 7.56
N PRO A 9 39.90 -25.82 7.05
CA PRO A 9 40.04 -25.24 5.72
C PRO A 9 40.35 -26.35 4.71
N ASP A 10 39.75 -26.29 3.52
CA ASP A 10 40.31 -26.96 2.34
C ASP A 10 40.00 -26.18 1.07
N LYS A 11 40.99 -26.19 0.18
CA LYS A 11 41.34 -25.17 -0.83
C LYS A 11 40.77 -25.55 -2.23
N PRO A 12 41.23 -24.93 -3.33
CA PRO A 12 40.43 -24.27 -4.37
C PRO A 12 40.13 -25.16 -5.60
N GLU A 13 39.29 -24.71 -6.55
CA GLU A 13 39.55 -24.78 -8.01
C GLU A 13 38.31 -24.53 -8.90
N ALA A 14 38.62 -23.93 -10.06
CA ALA A 14 37.90 -23.98 -11.33
C ALA A 14 36.66 -23.08 -11.53
N THR A 15 36.92 -21.79 -11.80
CA THR A 15 36.09 -20.97 -12.70
C THR A 15 36.02 -21.63 -14.08
N THR A 16 34.96 -22.40 -14.34
CA THR A 16 34.62 -22.86 -15.69
C THR A 16 33.50 -22.00 -16.26
N ARG A 17 33.64 -21.74 -17.56
CA ARG A 17 32.90 -20.77 -18.37
C ARG A 17 31.38 -20.99 -18.27
N ALA A 18 30.64 -19.90 -18.09
CA ALA A 18 29.19 -19.89 -18.15
C ALA A 18 28.72 -20.46 -19.50
N SER A 19 28.24 -21.70 -19.47
CA SER A 19 27.39 -22.25 -20.52
C SER A 19 25.97 -21.88 -20.15
N THR A 20 25.28 -21.21 -21.07
CA THR A 20 23.87 -20.87 -20.95
C THR A 20 23.07 -22.16 -20.71
N PRO A 21 22.41 -22.35 -19.56
CA PRO A 21 21.54 -23.51 -19.41
C PRO A 21 20.25 -23.19 -20.16
N THR A 22 20.07 -23.79 -21.33
CA THR A 22 18.77 -23.84 -22.01
C THR A 22 17.84 -24.66 -21.12
N GLY A 23 17.15 -23.98 -20.20
CA GLY A 23 16.44 -24.57 -19.08
C GLY A 23 15.17 -25.29 -19.51
N SER A 24 15.10 -26.57 -19.15
CA SER A 24 13.96 -27.48 -19.23
C SER A 24 12.79 -27.12 -18.30
N GLY A 25 12.34 -25.87 -18.29
CA GLY A 25 11.37 -25.38 -17.30
C GLY A 25 9.91 -25.50 -17.73
N MET A 26 9.51 -24.71 -18.72
CA MET A 26 8.10 -24.60 -19.13
C MET A 26 7.95 -24.38 -20.64
N PHE A 27 8.93 -23.73 -21.26
CA PHE A 27 8.96 -23.50 -22.70
C PHE A 27 9.09 -24.81 -23.50
N SER A 28 10.04 -25.67 -23.14
CA SER A 28 10.25 -26.96 -23.82
C SER A 28 9.06 -27.92 -23.67
N ALA A 29 8.34 -27.88 -22.54
CA ALA A 29 7.13 -28.68 -22.34
C ALA A 29 5.98 -28.23 -23.24
N ILE A 30 5.83 -26.91 -23.42
CA ILE A 30 4.84 -26.29 -24.31
C ILE A 30 5.19 -26.60 -25.78
N GLU A 31 6.47 -26.45 -26.16
CA GLU A 31 6.98 -26.77 -27.49
C GLU A 31 6.73 -28.23 -27.90
N LYS A 32 7.00 -29.17 -26.99
CA LYS A 32 6.76 -30.60 -27.21
C LYS A 32 5.28 -30.95 -27.32
N ARG A 33 4.40 -30.29 -26.56
CA ARG A 33 2.94 -30.50 -26.64
C ARG A 33 2.35 -29.92 -27.91
N LEU A 34 2.85 -28.78 -28.36
CA LEU A 34 2.41 -28.09 -29.58
C LEU A 34 3.11 -28.59 -30.85
N LYS A 35 4.02 -29.57 -30.75
CA LYS A 35 4.80 -30.11 -31.88
C LYS A 35 5.33 -29.03 -32.83
N LEU A 36 5.82 -27.92 -32.25
CA LEU A 36 6.19 -26.74 -33.02
C LEU A 36 7.23 -27.07 -34.10
N GLU A 37 8.20 -27.96 -33.81
CA GLU A 37 9.19 -28.46 -34.79
C GLU A 37 8.53 -29.00 -36.08
N SER A 38 7.50 -29.83 -35.95
CA SER A 38 6.77 -30.39 -37.10
C SER A 38 6.04 -29.31 -37.91
N TYR A 39 5.49 -28.28 -37.24
CA TYR A 39 4.82 -27.17 -37.92
C TYR A 39 5.79 -26.19 -38.59
N PHE A 40 7.04 -26.13 -38.12
CA PHE A 40 8.10 -25.32 -38.72
C PHE A 40 8.77 -26.02 -39.92
N GLU A 41 8.93 -27.36 -39.89
CA GLU A 41 9.48 -28.14 -40.99
C GLU A 41 8.51 -28.29 -42.17
N GLU A 42 7.22 -28.52 -41.92
CA GLU A 42 6.18 -28.69 -42.96
C GLU A 42 5.64 -27.36 -43.52
N GLY A 43 6.07 -26.23 -42.95
CA GLY A 43 5.61 -24.90 -43.31
C GLY A 43 4.35 -24.49 -42.53
N PHE A 44 4.39 -23.30 -41.93
CA PHE A 44 3.31 -22.83 -41.06
C PHE A 44 2.00 -22.61 -41.82
N PRO A 45 0.87 -23.25 -41.44
CA PRO A 45 -0.41 -23.03 -42.12
C PRO A 45 -0.89 -21.60 -41.86
N VAL A 46 -0.83 -20.76 -42.88
CA VAL A 46 -1.11 -19.30 -42.82
C VAL A 46 -2.50 -18.97 -42.27
N GLN A 47 -3.45 -19.92 -42.36
CA GLN A 47 -4.81 -19.81 -41.82
C GLN A 47 -4.90 -19.66 -40.29
N TYR A 48 -3.93 -20.17 -39.53
CA TYR A 48 -3.94 -20.10 -38.05
C TYR A 48 -3.12 -18.93 -37.51
N LEU A 49 -2.26 -18.35 -38.35
CA LEU A 49 -1.41 -17.22 -38.01
C LEU A 49 -2.19 -16.03 -37.40
N PRO A 50 -3.33 -15.56 -37.99
CA PRO A 50 -4.08 -14.44 -37.40
C PRO A 50 -4.69 -14.78 -36.03
N LYS A 51 -5.05 -16.04 -35.77
CA LYS A 51 -5.63 -16.48 -34.48
C LYS A 51 -4.57 -16.49 -33.37
N ILE A 52 -3.35 -16.94 -33.69
CA ILE A 52 -2.23 -16.95 -32.75
C ILE A 52 -1.80 -15.51 -32.44
N LEU A 53 -1.74 -14.65 -33.46
CA LEU A 53 -1.40 -13.24 -33.30
C LEU A 53 -2.43 -12.52 -32.42
N PHE A 54 -3.71 -12.83 -32.58
CA PHE A 54 -4.77 -12.34 -31.70
C PHE A 54 -4.59 -12.79 -30.24
N ALA A 55 -4.28 -14.06 -30.00
CA ALA A 55 -4.02 -14.56 -28.65
C ALA A 55 -2.77 -13.91 -28.02
N LEU A 56 -1.72 -13.69 -28.82
CA LEU A 56 -0.51 -12.98 -28.40
C LEU A 56 -0.83 -11.53 -28.01
N MET A 57 -1.65 -10.85 -28.81
CA MET A 57 -2.12 -9.48 -28.54
C MET A 57 -2.90 -9.40 -27.22
N LEU A 58 -3.80 -10.37 -26.96
CA LEU A 58 -4.48 -10.47 -25.66
C LEU A 58 -3.51 -10.73 -24.51
N GLY A 59 -2.49 -11.57 -24.71
CA GLY A 59 -1.44 -11.81 -23.71
C GLY A 59 -0.66 -10.54 -23.36
N ILE A 60 -0.27 -9.76 -24.36
CA ILE A 60 0.41 -8.46 -24.15
C ILE A 60 -0.49 -7.48 -23.41
N LEU A 61 -1.77 -7.37 -23.82
CA LEU A 61 -2.74 -6.52 -23.13
C LEU A 61 -2.92 -6.91 -21.67
N TYR A 62 -2.96 -8.20 -21.36
CA TYR A 62 -3.08 -8.71 -20.00
C TYR A 62 -1.88 -8.33 -19.13
N ILE A 63 -0.66 -8.54 -19.63
CA ILE A 63 0.57 -8.18 -18.90
C ILE A 63 0.62 -6.66 -18.68
N SER A 64 0.24 -5.89 -19.71
CA SER A 64 0.20 -4.43 -19.65
C SER A 64 -0.78 -3.93 -18.59
N ASN A 65 -1.98 -4.51 -18.52
CA ASN A 65 -3.00 -4.15 -17.53
C ASN A 65 -2.56 -4.49 -16.10
N THR A 66 -1.90 -5.64 -15.93
CA THR A 66 -1.34 -6.08 -14.64
C THR A 66 -0.31 -5.08 -14.12
N HIS A 67 0.62 -4.64 -14.98
CA HIS A 67 1.65 -3.68 -14.56
C HIS A 67 1.08 -2.32 -14.17
N TYR A 68 0.00 -1.88 -14.83
CA TYR A 68 -0.70 -0.65 -14.43
C TYR A 68 -1.34 -0.80 -13.05
N SER A 69 -2.01 -1.92 -12.80
CA SER A 69 -2.66 -2.22 -11.52
C SER A 69 -1.68 -2.22 -10.36
N GLU A 70 -0.47 -2.77 -10.55
CA GLU A 70 0.58 -2.78 -9.52
C GLU A 70 1.01 -1.36 -9.11
N LYS A 71 1.19 -0.46 -10.10
CA LYS A 71 1.51 0.94 -9.82
C LYS A 71 0.41 1.62 -9.04
N THR A 72 -0.84 1.46 -9.49
CA THR A 72 -2.01 2.04 -8.83
C THR A 72 -2.15 1.57 -7.39
N VAL A 73 -1.94 0.27 -7.11
CA VAL A 73 -1.99 -0.26 -5.74
C VAL A 73 -0.92 0.36 -4.84
N ARG A 74 0.29 0.59 -5.38
CA ARG A 74 1.36 1.22 -4.63
C ARG A 74 1.06 2.69 -4.33
N ASP A 75 0.50 3.42 -5.29
CA ASP A 75 0.12 4.82 -5.13
C ASP A 75 -1.02 4.97 -4.10
N ILE A 76 -2.02 4.09 -4.16
CA ILE A 76 -3.10 4.03 -3.16
C ILE A 76 -2.52 3.82 -1.76
N SER A 77 -1.56 2.91 -1.62
CA SER A 77 -0.94 2.62 -0.32
C SER A 77 -0.19 3.83 0.25
N ALA A 78 0.51 4.59 -0.62
CA ALA A 78 1.20 5.81 -0.21
C ALA A 78 0.22 6.90 0.24
N ILE A 79 -0.80 7.18 -0.57
CA ILE A 79 -1.83 8.18 -0.25
C ILE A 79 -2.59 7.81 1.04
N GLN A 80 -2.88 6.51 1.24
CA GLN A 80 -3.55 6.05 2.46
C GLN A 80 -2.71 6.31 3.71
N ALA A 81 -1.39 6.17 3.63
CA ALA A 81 -0.48 6.49 4.73
C ALA A 81 -0.49 7.99 5.04
N GLU A 82 -0.46 8.85 4.01
CA GLU A 82 -0.55 10.31 4.18
C GLU A 82 -1.88 10.74 4.83
N VAL A 83 -3.00 10.12 4.44
CA VAL A 83 -4.31 10.41 5.03
C VAL A 83 -4.36 10.00 6.50
N GLU A 84 -3.76 8.87 6.86
CA GLU A 84 -3.73 8.42 8.26
C GLU A 84 -2.86 9.33 9.13
N ASP A 85 -1.72 9.79 8.62
CA ASP A 85 -0.85 10.78 9.29
C ASP A 85 -1.59 12.09 9.53
N LEU A 86 -2.23 12.63 8.48
CA LEU A 86 -3.03 13.86 8.59
C LEU A 86 -4.20 13.71 9.57
N ARG A 87 -4.81 12.52 9.64
CA ARG A 87 -5.87 12.21 10.59
C ARG A 87 -5.35 12.19 12.03
N ALA A 88 -4.15 11.67 12.26
CA ALA A 88 -3.51 11.66 13.57
C ALA A 88 -3.24 13.10 14.05
N ASP A 89 -2.70 13.95 13.16
CA ASP A 89 -2.45 15.37 13.42
C ASP A 89 -3.73 16.12 13.77
N TYR A 90 -4.78 15.95 12.95
CA TYR A 90 -6.09 16.57 13.22
C TYR A 90 -6.64 16.15 14.58
N THR A 91 -6.54 14.86 14.91
CA THR A 91 -7.07 14.32 16.17
C THR A 91 -6.32 14.89 17.37
N THR A 92 -5.00 15.02 17.26
CA THR A 92 -4.14 15.64 18.29
C THR A 92 -4.49 17.12 18.46
N LEU A 93 -4.50 17.89 17.37
CA LEU A 93 -4.82 19.31 17.38
C LEU A 93 -6.23 19.59 17.94
N LYS A 94 -7.21 18.76 17.57
CA LYS A 94 -8.57 18.84 18.10
C LYS A 94 -8.59 18.60 19.62
N SER A 95 -7.81 17.65 20.11
CA SER A 95 -7.71 17.34 21.53
C SER A 95 -7.09 18.50 22.32
N ASP A 96 -6.05 19.12 21.76
CA ASP A 96 -5.41 20.31 22.35
C ASP A 96 -6.36 21.52 22.38
N LEU A 97 -7.10 21.73 21.29
CA LEU A 97 -8.16 22.74 21.23
C LEU A 97 -9.20 22.47 22.33
N MET A 98 -9.72 21.24 22.41
CA MET A 98 -10.71 20.88 23.43
C MET A 98 -10.19 21.12 24.83
N PHE A 99 -8.93 20.78 25.11
CA PHE A 99 -8.28 21.07 26.39
C PHE A 99 -8.20 22.57 26.66
N ALA A 100 -7.72 23.35 25.70
CA ALA A 100 -7.60 24.81 25.81
C ALA A 100 -8.96 25.51 25.95
N SER A 101 -10.03 24.96 25.36
CA SER A 101 -11.40 25.46 25.46
C SER A 101 -12.15 24.99 26.70
N LYS A 102 -11.55 24.14 27.56
CA LYS A 102 -12.18 23.77 28.84
C LYS A 102 -12.39 25.02 29.68
N GLN A 103 -13.59 25.16 30.26
CA GLN A 103 -13.95 26.28 31.12
C GLN A 103 -12.94 26.49 32.25
N SER A 104 -12.43 25.42 32.85
CA SER A 104 -11.40 25.49 33.90
C SER A 104 -10.05 26.03 33.40
N GLU A 105 -9.62 25.68 32.19
CA GLU A 105 -8.36 26.16 31.61
C GLU A 105 -8.49 27.61 31.14
N VAL A 106 -9.63 27.96 30.54
CA VAL A 106 -9.97 29.34 30.20
C VAL A 106 -10.02 30.20 31.46
N ALA A 107 -10.74 29.76 32.51
CA ALA A 107 -10.84 30.46 33.79
C ALA A 107 -9.47 30.72 34.43
N LYS A 108 -8.55 29.73 34.39
CA LYS A 108 -7.16 29.90 34.84
C LYS A 108 -6.43 30.98 34.04
N LYS A 109 -6.51 30.95 32.70
CA LYS A 109 -5.85 31.93 31.83
C LYS A 109 -6.40 33.35 31.99
N VAL A 110 -7.72 33.50 32.16
CA VAL A 110 -8.35 34.82 32.31
C VAL A 110 -8.26 35.38 33.74
N LYS A 111 -7.82 34.57 34.70
CA LYS A 111 -7.64 34.99 36.11
C LYS A 111 -6.62 36.12 36.25
N GLU A 112 -5.57 36.10 35.43
CA GLU A 112 -4.56 37.17 35.37
C GLU A 112 -5.16 38.51 34.94
N PHE A 113 -6.24 38.47 34.16
CA PHE A 113 -6.99 39.65 33.72
C PHE A 113 -8.10 40.06 34.71
N GLY A 114 -8.19 39.41 35.89
CA GLY A 114 -9.15 39.73 36.94
C GLY A 114 -10.59 39.24 36.69
N LEU A 115 -10.81 38.46 35.63
CA LEU A 115 -12.11 37.89 35.30
C LEU A 115 -12.43 36.69 36.22
N LYS A 116 -13.69 36.60 36.68
CA LYS A 116 -14.16 35.56 37.62
C LYS A 116 -15.29 34.74 37.00
N GLU A 117 -15.25 33.44 37.21
CA GLU A 117 -16.29 32.52 36.79
C GLU A 117 -17.57 32.73 37.61
N SER A 118 -18.72 32.73 36.94
CA SER A 118 -20.03 32.86 37.61
C SER A 118 -20.53 31.49 38.06
N PHE A 119 -20.44 31.23 39.36
CA PHE A 119 -20.97 30.00 39.97
C PHE A 119 -22.48 30.04 40.27
N LYS A 120 -23.10 31.22 40.12
CA LYS A 120 -24.53 31.40 40.39
C LYS A 120 -25.30 31.23 39.09
N PRO A 121 -26.28 30.31 39.03
CA PRO A 121 -27.15 30.20 37.86
C PRO A 121 -27.93 31.51 37.65
N PRO A 122 -28.19 31.92 36.40
CA PRO A 122 -28.96 33.12 36.11
C PRO A 122 -30.40 32.96 36.56
N TYR A 123 -30.99 34.04 37.09
CA TYR A 123 -32.40 34.06 37.46
C TYR A 123 -33.26 34.05 36.18
N LYS A 124 -34.12 33.04 36.04
CA LYS A 124 -35.15 33.04 35.00
C LYS A 124 -36.29 33.96 35.46
N ILE A 125 -36.38 35.14 34.86
CA ILE A 125 -37.53 36.03 35.05
C ILE A 125 -38.68 35.40 34.26
N VAL A 126 -39.63 34.78 34.96
CA VAL A 126 -40.89 34.34 34.36
C VAL A 126 -41.86 35.50 34.54
N VAL A 127 -42.26 36.11 33.43
CA VAL A 127 -43.32 37.13 33.42
C VAL A 127 -44.63 36.35 33.45
N GLU A 128 -45.36 36.40 34.57
CA GLU A 128 -46.75 35.97 34.56
C GLU A 128 -47.56 37.01 33.75
N GLU A 129 -48.11 36.58 32.62
CA GLU A 129 -49.03 37.40 31.84
C GLU A 129 -50.31 37.62 32.65
N GLY A 130 -50.35 38.74 33.37
CA GLY A 130 -51.52 39.55 33.71
C GLY A 130 -52.75 38.82 34.27
N GLU A 131 -52.96 38.91 35.58
CA GLU A 131 -54.31 39.10 36.09
C GLU A 131 -54.65 40.60 36.04
N TYR A 132 -55.47 40.96 35.04
CA TYR A 132 -56.22 42.21 35.00
C TYR A 132 -57.43 42.13 35.93
#